data_AF-A0A2E7VDJ0-F1
#
_entry.id   AF-A0A2E7VDJ0-F1
#
_cell.length_a   1.000
_cell.length_b   1.000
_cell.length_c   1.000
_cell.angle_alpha   90.00
_cell.angle_beta   90.00
_cell.angle_gamma   90.00
#
_symmetry.space_group_name_H-M   'P 1'
#
loop_
_entity.id
_entity.type
_entity.pdbx_description
1 polymer ?
#
loop_
_entity_poly.entity_id
_entity_poly.type
_entity_poly.pdbx_seq_one_letter_code
_entity_poly.pdbx_strand_id
1 'polypeptide(L)'
;MRFASWVTVVTCLASSSCVRWNADKHFEYKQRLLDEKSQQEKITALQTTEVNVAQARRTAMIGVRAGIGTNELLKIAGYRFELLARTSSANQIWERRRYMLSHLVASRWGSFSAESKLCDKGVELFTITLVNGIVREIDYGY
;
A
#
# COMPACT_ATOMS: atom_id res chain seq x y z
N MET A 1 -32.88 -85.04 6.86
CA MET A 1 -33.21 -83.61 6.99
C MET A 1 -31.95 -82.89 7.46
N ARG A 2 -31.44 -81.98 6.64
CA ARG A 2 -30.06 -81.46 6.69
C ARG A 2 -29.97 -80.26 7.62
N PHE A 3 -28.98 -80.29 8.53
CA PHE A 3 -28.53 -79.15 9.32
C PHE A 3 -28.01 -78.05 8.37
N ALA A 4 -28.65 -76.88 8.35
CA ALA A 4 -28.18 -75.72 7.60
C ALA A 4 -27.11 -74.98 8.41
N SER A 5 -25.86 -75.20 7.99
CA SER A 5 -24.64 -74.61 8.51
C SER A 5 -24.60 -73.10 8.21
N TRP A 6 -24.49 -72.31 9.28
CA TRP A 6 -24.20 -70.88 9.25
C TRP A 6 -22.70 -70.65 9.05
N VAL A 7 -22.18 -70.74 7.82
CA VAL A 7 -20.86 -70.13 7.49
C VAL A 7 -20.80 -69.82 6.00
N THR A 8 -20.99 -68.56 5.64
CA THR A 8 -20.26 -67.90 4.53
C THR A 8 -20.47 -66.40 4.70
N VAL A 9 -19.75 -65.85 5.69
CA VAL A 9 -18.52 -65.08 5.43
C VAL A 9 -18.85 -63.85 4.58
N VAL A 10 -19.11 -62.78 5.33
CA VAL A 10 -18.96 -61.38 4.98
C VAL A 10 -17.64 -61.20 4.21
N THR A 11 -17.69 -61.37 2.89
CA THR A 11 -16.56 -61.15 1.99
C THR A 11 -17.06 -60.25 0.87
N CYS A 12 -16.97 -58.93 1.07
CA CYS A 12 -16.91 -57.91 0.00
C CYS A 12 -16.85 -56.46 0.54
N LEU A 13 -16.21 -56.20 1.70
CA LEU A 13 -15.92 -54.83 2.16
C LEU A 13 -14.41 -54.57 2.34
N ALA A 14 -13.56 -55.52 1.97
CA ALA A 14 -12.09 -55.43 2.14
C ALA A 14 -11.35 -54.90 0.89
N SER A 15 -12.02 -54.13 0.04
CA SER A 15 -11.37 -53.33 -1.01
C SER A 15 -11.57 -51.83 -0.81
N SER A 16 -11.67 -51.40 0.46
CA SER A 16 -11.34 -50.02 0.81
C SER A 16 -9.82 -49.89 0.73
N SER A 17 -9.34 -49.52 -0.46
CA SER A 17 -8.00 -49.08 -0.74
C SER A 17 -7.51 -48.19 0.40
N CYS A 18 -6.70 -48.75 1.30
CA CYS A 18 -5.91 -47.97 2.25
C CYS A 18 -4.93 -47.17 1.42
N VAL A 19 -5.33 -45.96 1.00
CA VAL A 19 -4.39 -44.93 0.58
C VAL A 19 -3.52 -44.70 1.80
N ARG A 20 -2.32 -45.30 1.81
CA ARG A 20 -1.38 -45.21 2.92
C ARG A 20 -1.04 -43.73 3.10
N TRP A 21 -1.59 -43.14 4.16
CA TRP A 21 -1.36 -41.75 4.50
C TRP A 21 0.14 -41.49 4.60
N ASN A 22 0.63 -40.49 3.86
CA ASN A 22 2.04 -40.11 3.86
C ASN A 22 2.16 -38.71 4.45
N ALA A 23 2.66 -38.65 5.69
CA ALA A 23 2.81 -37.41 6.44
C ALA A 23 3.76 -36.42 5.73
N ASP A 24 4.85 -36.91 5.14
CA ASP A 24 5.85 -36.08 4.46
C ASP A 24 5.25 -35.41 3.22
N LYS A 25 4.50 -36.16 2.39
CA LYS A 25 3.80 -35.60 1.23
C LYS A 25 2.75 -34.56 1.63
N HIS A 26 2.05 -34.77 2.74
CA HIS A 26 1.09 -33.80 3.23
C HIS A 26 1.78 -32.54 3.81
N PHE A 27 2.90 -32.71 4.50
CA PHE A 27 3.72 -31.61 4.98
C PHE A 27 4.30 -30.78 3.83
N GLU A 28 4.92 -31.42 2.83
CA GLU A 28 5.42 -30.75 1.62
C GLU A 28 4.32 -29.99 0.90
N TYR A 29 3.14 -30.59 0.75
CA TYR A 29 1.98 -29.93 0.13
C TYR A 29 1.54 -28.68 0.92
N LYS A 30 1.46 -28.78 2.25
CA LYS A 30 1.13 -27.63 3.11
C LYS A 30 2.20 -26.55 3.05
N GLN A 31 3.47 -26.93 2.98
CA GLN A 31 4.57 -25.99 2.87
C GLN A 31 4.52 -25.24 1.54
N ARG A 32 4.29 -25.92 0.41
CA ARG A 32 4.08 -25.27 -0.89
C ARG A 32 2.91 -24.31 -0.89
N LEU A 33 1.77 -24.69 -0.30
CA LEU A 33 0.62 -23.80 -0.17
C LEU A 33 0.94 -22.54 0.65
N LEU A 34 1.70 -22.68 1.74
CA LEU A 34 2.12 -21.55 2.56
C LEU A 34 3.08 -20.63 1.79
N ASP A 35 4.01 -21.22 1.04
CA ASP A 35 4.96 -20.47 0.22
C ASP A 35 4.25 -19.71 -0.90
N GLU A 36 3.34 -20.36 -1.63
CA GLU A 36 2.51 -19.73 -2.65
C GLU A 36 1.68 -18.57 -2.08
N LYS A 37 1.05 -18.79 -0.92
CA LYS A 37 0.28 -17.75 -0.22
C LYS A 37 1.16 -16.57 0.18
N SER A 38 2.34 -16.83 0.74
CA SER A 38 3.33 -15.81 1.10
C SER A 38 3.79 -15.00 -0.11
N GLN A 39 4.03 -15.65 -1.26
CA GLN A 39 4.37 -14.96 -2.51
C GLN A 39 3.21 -14.08 -3.00
N GLN A 40 1.98 -14.60 -2.96
CA GLN A 40 0.80 -13.85 -3.36
C GLN A 40 0.57 -12.62 -2.45
N GLU A 41 0.76 -12.77 -1.14
CA GLU A 41 0.68 -11.67 -0.17
C GLU A 41 1.73 -10.60 -0.47
N LYS A 42 2.96 -10.98 -0.84
CA LYS A 42 4.00 -10.02 -1.26
C LYS A 42 3.60 -9.28 -2.54
N ILE A 43 3.13 -9.98 -3.57
CA ILE A 43 2.73 -9.37 -4.84
C ILE A 43 1.57 -8.39 -4.64
N THR A 44 0.54 -8.83 -3.92
CA THR A 44 -0.63 -7.98 -3.63
C THR A 44 -0.26 -6.76 -2.79
N ALA A 45 0.65 -6.90 -1.81
CA ALA A 45 1.16 -5.76 -1.05
C ALA A 45 1.91 -4.75 -1.93
N LEU A 46 2.74 -5.22 -2.88
CA LEU A 46 3.44 -4.34 -3.82
C LEU A 46 2.44 -3.59 -4.72
N GLN A 47 1.49 -4.29 -5.33
CA GLN A 47 0.46 -3.68 -6.19
C GLN A 47 -0.37 -2.66 -5.43
N THR A 48 -0.79 -2.98 -4.20
CA THR A 48 -1.54 -2.05 -3.34
C THR A 48 -0.72 -0.80 -3.04
N THR A 49 0.58 -0.98 -2.78
CA THR A 49 1.49 0.13 -2.48
C THR A 49 1.65 1.07 -3.68
N GLU A 50 1.82 0.52 -4.88
CA GLU A 50 1.92 1.30 -6.12
C GLU A 50 0.63 2.11 -6.38
N VAL A 51 -0.53 1.47 -6.22
CA VAL A 51 -1.84 2.13 -6.37
C VAL A 51 -2.00 3.26 -5.35
N ASN A 52 -1.63 3.03 -4.09
CA ASN A 52 -1.71 4.03 -3.03
C ASN A 52 -0.86 5.27 -3.36
N VAL A 53 0.38 5.08 -3.81
CA VAL A 53 1.30 6.18 -4.17
C VAL A 53 0.76 6.94 -5.38
N ALA A 54 0.32 6.23 -6.43
CA ALA A 54 -0.24 6.84 -7.63
C ALA A 54 -1.51 7.66 -7.32
N GLN A 55 -2.40 7.11 -6.50
CA GLN A 55 -3.62 7.79 -6.07
C GLN A 55 -3.29 9.03 -5.23
N ALA A 56 -2.36 8.94 -4.28
CA ALA A 56 -1.94 10.09 -3.49
C ALA A 56 -1.35 11.22 -4.36
N ARG A 57 -0.47 10.87 -5.30
CA ARG A 57 0.07 11.82 -6.29
C ARG A 57 -1.07 12.52 -7.03
N ARG A 58 -2.01 11.75 -7.57
CA ARG A 58 -3.15 12.30 -8.33
C ARG A 58 -4.01 13.23 -7.48
N THR A 59 -4.34 12.82 -6.26
CA THR A 59 -5.12 13.65 -5.32
C THR A 59 -4.40 14.96 -5.01
N ALA A 60 -3.08 14.93 -4.80
CA ALA A 60 -2.32 16.14 -4.52
C ALA A 60 -2.28 17.09 -5.73
N MET A 61 -2.02 16.57 -6.93
CA MET A 61 -1.94 17.37 -8.16
C MET A 61 -3.29 18.02 -8.54
N ILE A 62 -4.41 17.38 -8.22
CA ILE A 62 -5.75 17.93 -8.52
C ILE A 62 -6.26 18.81 -7.38
N GLY A 63 -5.94 18.47 -6.13
CA GLY A 63 -6.50 19.12 -4.94
C GLY A 63 -5.85 20.47 -4.63
N VAL A 64 -4.57 20.65 -4.94
CA VAL A 64 -3.87 21.91 -4.67
C VAL A 64 -4.26 22.94 -5.72
N ARG A 65 -4.91 24.02 -5.26
CA ARG A 65 -5.41 25.11 -6.11
C ARG A 65 -5.22 26.46 -5.42
N ALA A 66 -5.13 27.54 -6.19
CA ALA A 66 -5.04 28.88 -5.64
C ALA A 66 -6.27 29.19 -4.77
N GLY A 67 -6.05 29.92 -3.68
CA GLY A 67 -7.08 30.31 -2.71
C GLY A 67 -7.28 29.34 -1.54
N ILE A 68 -6.73 28.13 -1.57
CA ILE A 68 -6.82 27.22 -0.42
C ILE A 68 -5.95 27.72 0.74
N GLY A 69 -6.44 27.50 1.96
CA GLY A 69 -5.70 27.81 3.18
C GLY A 69 -4.71 26.70 3.56
N THR A 70 -3.76 27.03 4.44
CA THR A 70 -2.73 26.10 4.92
C THR A 70 -3.34 24.82 5.52
N ASN A 71 -4.49 24.91 6.20
CA ASN A 71 -5.17 23.74 6.77
C ASN A 71 -5.68 22.76 5.71
N GLU A 72 -6.22 23.25 4.60
CA GLU A 72 -6.67 22.42 3.49
C GLU A 72 -5.48 21.85 2.73
N LEU A 73 -4.45 22.66 2.50
CA LEU A 73 -3.18 22.24 1.94
C LEU A 73 -2.54 21.10 2.75
N LEU A 74 -2.54 21.20 4.10
CA LEU A 74 -2.03 20.16 5.00
C LEU A 74 -2.77 18.83 4.84
N LYS A 75 -4.10 18.85 4.64
CA LYS A 75 -4.89 17.64 4.41
C LYS A 75 -4.56 16.98 3.07
N ILE A 76 -4.23 17.77 2.05
CA ILE A 76 -3.99 17.29 0.69
C ILE A 76 -2.53 16.84 0.52
N ALA A 77 -1.59 17.74 0.80
CA ALA A 77 -0.17 17.62 0.51
C ALA A 77 0.66 17.10 1.72
N GLY A 78 0.09 17.11 2.92
CA GLY A 78 0.80 16.77 4.15
C GLY A 78 1.57 17.95 4.74
N TYR A 79 2.29 17.67 5.83
CA TYR A 79 3.02 18.67 6.62
C TYR A 79 4.49 18.78 6.26
N ARG A 80 5.04 17.82 5.49
CA ARG A 80 6.44 17.85 5.05
C ARG A 80 6.56 18.64 3.75
N PHE A 81 7.53 19.53 3.70
CA PHE A 81 7.88 20.33 2.53
C PHE A 81 9.29 20.90 2.68
N GLU A 82 9.89 21.28 1.57
CA GLU A 82 11.09 22.12 1.55
C GLU A 82 10.68 23.59 1.57
N LEU A 83 11.21 24.37 2.51
CA LEU A 83 11.02 25.82 2.51
C LEU A 83 12.12 26.44 1.62
N LEU A 84 11.72 27.00 0.48
CA LEU A 84 12.66 27.60 -0.48
C LEU A 84 12.98 29.05 -0.12
N ALA A 85 11.96 29.80 0.31
CA ALA A 85 12.11 31.19 0.70
C ALA A 85 11.01 31.59 1.67
N ARG A 86 11.32 32.51 2.58
CA ARG A 86 10.37 33.12 3.51
C ARG A 86 10.75 34.56 3.75
N THR A 87 9.77 35.44 3.65
CA THR A 87 9.93 36.86 4.02
C THR A 87 8.71 37.35 4.77
N SER A 88 8.91 38.34 5.63
CA SER A 88 7.83 39.01 6.36
C SER A 88 7.99 40.52 6.18
N SER A 89 6.99 41.17 5.58
CA SER A 89 6.96 42.63 5.42
C SER A 89 5.53 43.13 5.60
N ALA A 90 5.36 44.27 6.29
CA ALA A 90 4.08 44.95 6.46
C ALA A 90 2.90 44.02 6.90
N ASN A 91 3.12 43.19 7.93
CA ASN A 91 2.16 42.18 8.43
C ASN A 91 1.77 41.08 7.43
N GLN A 92 2.50 40.97 6.31
CA GLN A 92 2.35 39.88 5.37
C GLN A 92 3.51 38.89 5.51
N ILE A 93 3.18 37.61 5.66
CA ILE A 93 4.12 36.50 5.63
C ILE A 93 4.03 35.88 4.24
N TRP A 94 5.15 35.91 3.52
CA TRP A 94 5.28 35.29 2.22
C TRP A 94 6.20 34.08 2.34
N GLU A 95 5.76 32.94 1.82
CA GLU A 95 6.50 31.68 1.87
C GLU A 95 6.46 30.98 0.53
N ARG A 96 7.60 30.48 0.08
CA ARG A 96 7.68 29.59 -1.08
C ARG A 96 8.11 28.21 -0.63
N ARG A 97 7.29 27.21 -0.94
CA ARG A 97 7.47 25.83 -0.46
C ARG A 97 7.49 24.87 -1.64
N ARG A 98 8.39 23.90 -1.63
CA ARG A 98 8.44 22.80 -2.59
C ARG A 98 7.91 21.52 -1.95
N TYR A 99 7.03 20.83 -2.67
CA TYR A 99 6.46 19.54 -2.27
C TYR A 99 6.97 18.45 -3.20
N MET A 100 7.60 17.43 -2.61
CA MET A 100 8.05 16.24 -3.30
C MET A 100 7.07 15.08 -3.03
N LEU A 101 7.06 14.10 -3.93
CA LEU A 101 6.27 12.89 -3.73
C LEU A 101 6.67 12.16 -2.44
N SER A 102 7.97 12.11 -2.14
CA SER A 102 8.50 11.57 -0.89
C SER A 102 7.96 12.28 0.35
N HIS A 103 7.79 13.61 0.30
CA HIS A 103 7.20 14.39 1.39
C HIS A 103 5.74 14.04 1.62
N LEU A 104 4.96 13.92 0.55
CA LEU A 104 3.55 13.53 0.59
C LEU A 104 3.40 12.13 1.18
N VAL A 105 4.13 11.16 0.64
CA VAL A 105 4.06 9.76 1.04
C VAL A 105 4.48 9.59 2.50
N ALA A 106 5.60 10.20 2.90
CA ALA A 106 6.07 10.09 4.27
C ALA A 106 5.21 10.86 5.28
N SER A 107 4.44 11.88 4.83
CA SER A 107 3.43 12.53 5.66
C SER A 107 2.20 11.65 5.90
N ARG A 108 1.81 10.83 4.91
CA ARG A 108 0.60 9.98 4.97
C ARG A 108 0.83 8.64 5.67
N TRP A 109 1.94 7.96 5.36
CA TRP A 109 2.21 6.59 5.84
C TRP A 109 3.46 6.48 6.71
N GLY A 110 4.29 7.52 6.77
CA GLY A 110 5.54 7.53 7.52
C GLY A 110 6.76 7.11 6.69
N SER A 111 7.95 7.50 7.13
CA SER A 111 9.21 7.31 6.38
C SER A 111 9.64 5.85 6.22
N PHE A 112 9.09 4.93 7.03
CA PHE A 112 9.48 3.52 7.06
C PHE A 112 8.45 2.60 6.38
N SER A 113 7.36 3.16 5.85
CA SER A 113 6.29 2.38 5.22
C SER A 113 6.74 1.76 3.90
N ALA A 114 5.97 0.80 3.40
CA ALA A 114 6.20 0.22 2.07
C ALA A 114 6.10 1.30 0.98
N GLU A 115 5.11 2.20 1.09
CA GLU A 115 4.92 3.34 0.20
C GLU A 115 6.17 4.22 0.15
N SER A 116 6.74 4.57 1.31
CA SER A 116 7.93 5.42 1.37
C SER A 116 9.20 4.75 0.84
N LYS A 117 9.26 3.41 0.83
CA LYS A 117 10.37 2.65 0.25
C LYS A 117 10.26 2.52 -1.27
N LEU A 118 9.04 2.40 -1.79
CA LEU A 118 8.77 2.20 -3.21
C LEU A 118 8.54 3.51 -3.98
N CYS A 119 8.21 4.61 -3.31
CA CYS A 119 8.03 5.89 -3.99
C CYS A 119 9.35 6.44 -4.53
N ASP A 120 9.32 7.02 -5.73
CA ASP A 120 10.44 7.78 -6.26
C ASP A 120 10.64 9.06 -5.44
N LYS A 121 11.84 9.19 -4.86
CA LYS A 121 12.19 10.30 -3.97
C LYS A 121 12.55 11.58 -4.72
N GLY A 122 12.88 11.49 -6.01
CA GLY A 122 13.30 12.63 -6.82
C GLY A 122 12.13 13.39 -7.47
N VAL A 123 10.91 12.88 -7.39
CA VAL A 123 9.75 13.47 -8.06
C VAL A 123 9.26 14.71 -7.30
N GLU A 124 9.46 15.89 -7.89
CA GLU A 124 8.76 17.10 -7.51
C GLU A 124 7.28 17.01 -7.93
N LEU A 125 6.37 17.40 -7.04
CA LEU A 125 4.95 17.50 -7.37
C LEU A 125 4.60 18.92 -7.80
N PHE A 126 4.91 19.88 -6.93
CA PHE A 126 4.65 21.29 -7.16
C PHE A 126 5.45 22.15 -6.19
N THR A 127 5.72 23.37 -6.61
CA THR A 127 6.16 24.46 -5.77
C THR A 127 5.00 25.44 -5.61
N ILE A 128 4.78 25.93 -4.40
CA ILE A 128 3.71 26.89 -4.11
C ILE A 128 4.24 28.16 -3.48
N THR A 129 3.55 29.25 -3.76
CA THR A 129 3.71 30.52 -3.07
C THR A 129 2.51 30.73 -2.14
N LEU A 130 2.77 30.94 -0.84
CA LEU A 130 1.77 31.31 0.14
C LEU A 130 1.94 32.77 0.57
N VAL A 131 0.81 33.45 0.75
CA VAL A 131 0.73 34.77 1.38
C VAL A 131 -0.26 34.69 2.53
N ASN A 132 0.22 34.95 3.75
CA ASN A 132 -0.56 34.82 4.98
C ASN A 132 -1.23 33.45 5.13
N GLY A 133 -0.52 32.39 4.71
CA GLY A 133 -1.02 31.02 4.79
C GLY A 133 -2.09 30.65 3.74
N ILE A 134 -2.31 31.49 2.73
CA ILE A 134 -3.19 31.22 1.59
C ILE A 134 -2.34 30.97 0.35
N VAL A 135 -2.63 29.90 -0.39
CA VAL A 135 -1.95 29.59 -1.66
C VAL A 135 -2.32 30.64 -2.71
N ARG A 136 -1.32 31.29 -3.30
CA ARG A 136 -1.48 32.29 -4.36
C ARG A 136 -1.07 31.76 -5.72
N GLU A 137 0.06 31.09 -5.77
CA GLU A 137 0.64 30.57 -7.02
C GLU A 137 1.05 29.12 -6.82
N ILE A 138 0.98 28.36 -7.91
CA ILE A 138 1.34 26.94 -7.96
C ILE A 138 2.10 26.72 -9.25
N ASP A 139 3.32 26.23 -9.12
CA ASP A 139 4.19 25.84 -10.21
C ASP A 139 4.33 24.32 -10.20
N TYR A 140 3.71 23.67 -11.18
CA TYR A 140 3.90 22.24 -11.43
C TYR A 140 5.17 22.11 -12.27
N GLY A 141 6.29 21.75 -11.64
CA GLY A 141 7.58 21.61 -12.33
C GLY A 141 7.44 20.87 -13.66
N TYR A 142 8.01 21.44 -14.72
CA TYR A 142 8.08 20.84 -16.06
C TYR A 142 9.22 19.82 -16.14
#